data_AF-Q4CM12-F1
#
_entry.id   AF-Q4CM12-F1
#
_cell.length_a   1.000
_cell.length_b   1.000
_cell.length_c   1.000
_cell.angle_alpha   90.00
_cell.angle_beta   90.00
_cell.angle_gamma   90.00
#
_symmetry.space_group_name_H-M   'P 1'
#
loop_
_entity.id
_entity.type
_entity.pdbx_description
1 polymer ?
#
loop_
_entity_poly.entity_id
_entity_poly.type
_entity_poly.pdbx_seq_one_letter_code
_entity_poly.pdbx_strand_id
1 'polypeptide(L)'
;FGALYFIVAIQFVAAVVLFFWAPMDLESGIILLALAFSFNAAMVWNWAPNPGFVRDSVELSCEEDRSLFHWCRTCRLWQPLRAKHCDRCERCVRKYDHHCFWIGGCVGEANHPRFFFLLTVAVAYLVCLWPKFLRCFNFFDAATLDSALLRNVVPFVLLVVCSVMFLLVFLLWVMHVVLIARNQTTWEFASSHRITYLHSRRDNPFDRGVFLNVLFLFRPGPIDWHLVMRRDDADLV
;
A
#
# COMPACT_ATOMS: atom_id res chain seq x y z
N PHE A 1 -8.94 -11.74 8.48
CA PHE A 1 -10.07 -11.34 7.62
C PHE A 1 -10.84 -10.12 8.13
N GLY A 2 -10.65 -9.66 9.37
CA GLY A 2 -11.45 -8.55 9.94
C GLY A 2 -11.49 -7.27 9.09
N ALA A 3 -10.36 -6.84 8.53
CA ALA A 3 -10.28 -5.64 7.69
C ALA A 3 -11.12 -5.75 6.40
N LEU A 4 -11.07 -6.90 5.71
CA LEU A 4 -11.86 -7.13 4.50
C LEU A 4 -13.36 -7.14 4.80
N TYR A 5 -13.78 -7.83 5.86
CA TYR A 5 -15.19 -7.84 6.27
C TYR A 5 -15.70 -6.45 6.61
N PHE A 6 -14.89 -5.66 7.33
CA PHE A 6 -15.21 -4.28 7.66
C PHE A 6 -15.38 -3.41 6.40
N ILE A 7 -14.47 -3.55 5.43
CA ILE A 7 -14.53 -2.83 4.14
C ILE A 7 -15.80 -3.20 3.37
N VAL A 8 -16.08 -4.50 3.21
CA VAL A 8 -17.26 -4.97 2.47
C VAL A 8 -18.55 -4.49 3.14
N ALA A 9 -18.62 -4.50 4.47
CA ALA A 9 -19.78 -3.99 5.21
C ALA A 9 -20.01 -2.49 4.96
N ILE A 10 -18.95 -1.67 4.99
CA ILE A 10 -19.05 -0.23 4.68
C ILE A 10 -19.49 -0.01 3.22
N GLN A 11 -18.93 -0.76 2.27
CA GLN A 11 -19.32 -0.67 0.87
C GLN A 11 -20.79 -1.05 0.65
N PHE A 12 -21.29 -2.05 1.39
CA PHE A 12 -22.70 -2.43 1.34
C PHE A 12 -23.60 -1.30 1.87
N VAL A 13 -23.26 -0.69 3.00
CA VAL A 13 -23.99 0.48 3.54
C VAL A 13 -23.99 1.64 2.54
N ALA A 14 -22.84 1.93 1.94
CA ALA A 14 -22.72 2.95 0.91
C ALA A 14 -23.62 2.63 -0.30
N ALA A 15 -23.61 1.39 -0.79
CA ALA A 15 -24.44 0.97 -1.93
C ALA A 15 -25.94 1.11 -1.63
N VAL A 16 -26.40 0.71 -0.44
CA VAL A 16 -27.79 0.87 0.00
C VAL A 16 -28.19 2.35 0.01
N VAL A 17 -27.37 3.21 0.59
CA VAL A 17 -27.63 4.65 0.64
C VAL A 17 -27.70 5.25 -0.76
N LEU A 18 -26.74 4.92 -1.63
CA LEU A 18 -26.75 5.41 -3.00
C LEU A 18 -27.98 4.94 -3.78
N PHE A 19 -28.41 3.68 -3.60
CA PHE A 19 -29.59 3.13 -4.25
C PHE A 19 -30.87 3.92 -3.92
N PHE A 20 -31.04 4.31 -2.66
CA PHE A 20 -32.24 5.02 -2.23
C PHE A 20 -32.19 6.53 -2.47
N TRP A 21 -31.00 7.15 -2.44
CA TRP A 21 -30.90 8.62 -2.34
C TRP A 21 -30.10 9.31 -3.44
N ALA A 22 -29.33 8.60 -4.25
CA ALA A 22 -28.60 9.20 -5.37
C ALA A 22 -29.25 8.79 -6.70
N PRO A 23 -29.75 9.74 -7.52
CA PRO A 23 -30.03 9.44 -8.91
C PRO A 23 -28.72 9.06 -9.60
N MET A 24 -28.64 7.79 -10.03
CA MET A 24 -27.45 7.21 -10.64
C MET A 24 -27.81 6.63 -12.00
N ASP A 25 -27.15 7.12 -13.04
CA ASP A 25 -27.18 6.47 -14.35
C ASP A 25 -26.52 5.09 -14.29
N LEU A 26 -26.92 4.21 -15.21
CA LEU A 26 -26.46 2.82 -15.25
C LEU A 26 -24.93 2.73 -15.38
N GLU A 27 -24.32 3.61 -16.17
CA GLU A 27 -22.87 3.66 -16.39
C GLU A 27 -22.11 3.93 -15.08
N SER A 28 -22.51 4.96 -14.34
CA SER A 28 -21.94 5.31 -13.04
C SER A 28 -22.07 4.17 -12.03
N GLY A 29 -23.20 3.45 -12.06
CA GLY A 29 -23.44 2.28 -11.23
C GLY A 29 -22.50 1.12 -11.56
N ILE A 30 -22.33 0.81 -12.84
CA ILE A 30 -21.40 -0.22 -13.31
C ILE A 30 -19.96 0.12 -12.93
N ILE A 31 -19.52 1.37 -13.13
CA ILE A 31 -18.17 1.81 -12.75
C ILE A 31 -17.93 1.63 -11.26
N LEU A 32 -18.86 2.06 -10.40
CA LEU A 32 -18.73 1.92 -8.96
C LEU A 32 -18.69 0.45 -8.52
N LEU A 33 -19.53 -0.40 -9.11
CA LEU A 33 -19.55 -1.83 -8.83
C LEU A 33 -18.24 -2.50 -9.27
N ALA A 34 -17.74 -2.17 -10.45
CA ALA A 34 -16.48 -2.70 -10.98
C ALA A 34 -15.28 -2.28 -10.11
N LEU A 35 -15.24 -1.02 -9.65
CA LEU A 35 -14.20 -0.53 -8.74
C LEU A 35 -14.30 -1.18 -7.36
N ALA A 36 -15.51 -1.34 -6.80
CA ALA A 36 -15.71 -2.03 -5.53
C ALA A 36 -15.27 -3.51 -5.62
N PHE A 37 -15.66 -4.20 -6.70
CA PHE A 37 -15.23 -5.57 -6.96
C PHE A 37 -13.70 -5.67 -7.08
N SER A 38 -13.09 -4.78 -7.88
CA SER A 38 -11.64 -4.74 -8.08
C SER A 38 -10.89 -4.47 -6.78
N PHE A 39 -11.40 -3.58 -5.93
CA PHE A 39 -10.82 -3.28 -4.62
C PHE A 39 -10.85 -4.51 -3.70
N ASN A 40 -11.99 -5.18 -3.61
CA ASN A 40 -12.12 -6.40 -2.81
C ASN A 40 -11.26 -7.55 -3.35
N ALA A 41 -11.21 -7.74 -4.67
CA ALA A 41 -10.33 -8.70 -5.31
C ALA A 41 -8.86 -8.41 -5.01
N ALA A 42 -8.44 -7.13 -5.07
CA ALA A 42 -7.08 -6.72 -4.72
C ALA A 42 -6.76 -6.92 -3.24
N MET A 43 -7.71 -6.70 -2.33
CA MET A 43 -7.57 -7.01 -0.90
C MET A 43 -7.33 -8.50 -0.67
N VAL A 44 -8.14 -9.36 -1.30
CA VAL A 44 -7.97 -10.82 -1.23
C VAL A 44 -6.63 -11.26 -1.83
N TRP A 45 -6.23 -10.67 -2.95
CA TRP A 45 -4.95 -10.96 -3.61
C TRP A 45 -3.75 -10.60 -2.72
N ASN A 46 -3.88 -9.59 -1.88
CA ASN A 46 -2.83 -9.19 -0.92
C ASN A 46 -2.90 -9.92 0.43
N TRP A 47 -3.98 -10.61 0.78
CA TRP A 47 -4.17 -11.21 2.10
C TRP A 47 -3.29 -12.44 2.37
N ALA A 48 -3.20 -13.35 1.41
CA ALA A 48 -2.49 -14.62 1.55
C ALA A 48 -1.20 -14.84 0.73
N PRO A 49 -0.65 -13.88 -0.04
CA PRO A 49 0.56 -14.13 -0.80
C PRO A 49 1.81 -14.03 0.09
N ASN A 50 2.79 -14.87 -0.23
CA ASN A 50 4.15 -14.70 0.28
C ASN A 50 4.69 -13.32 -0.14
N PRO A 51 4.99 -12.38 0.78
CA PRO A 51 5.52 -11.06 0.45
C PRO A 51 6.99 -11.09 0.00
N GLY A 52 7.58 -12.28 -0.09
CA GLY A 52 9.00 -12.50 -0.32
C GLY A 52 9.73 -12.87 0.96
N PHE A 53 9.17 -13.78 1.76
CA PHE A 53 9.86 -14.34 2.92
C PHE A 53 11.21 -14.92 2.52
N VAL A 54 12.24 -14.58 3.29
CA VAL A 54 13.58 -15.15 3.17
C VAL A 54 13.51 -16.60 3.62
N ARG A 55 13.91 -17.51 2.74
CA ARG A 55 13.94 -18.96 3.01
C ARG A 55 15.32 -19.40 3.46
N ASP A 56 16.34 -18.91 2.77
CA ASP A 56 17.73 -19.33 2.93
C ASP A 56 18.60 -18.16 3.40
N SER A 57 19.64 -18.47 4.17
CA SER A 57 20.66 -17.50 4.56
C SER A 57 21.48 -17.10 3.34
N VAL A 58 21.87 -15.83 3.26
CA VAL A 58 22.90 -15.41 2.31
C VAL A 58 24.21 -16.09 2.68
N GLU A 59 24.91 -16.63 1.66
CA GLU A 59 26.28 -17.10 1.78
C GLU A 59 27.22 -15.90 1.74
N LEU A 60 27.98 -15.67 2.81
CA LEU A 60 28.94 -14.56 2.91
C LEU A 60 30.30 -15.03 2.40
N SER A 61 30.75 -14.48 1.27
CA SER A 61 32.01 -14.90 0.64
C SER A 61 33.22 -14.08 1.07
N CYS A 62 33.05 -12.79 1.38
CA CYS A 62 34.10 -11.91 1.89
C CYS A 62 33.76 -11.29 3.25
N GLU A 63 34.78 -10.75 3.93
CA GLU A 63 34.61 -10.12 5.24
C GLU A 63 33.87 -8.77 5.14
N GLU A 64 34.06 -8.04 4.04
CA GLU A 64 33.35 -6.80 3.73
C GLU A 64 31.82 -6.99 3.70
N ASP A 65 31.35 -8.11 3.13
CA ASP A 65 29.93 -8.46 3.09
C ASP A 65 29.33 -8.56 4.51
N ARG A 66 30.10 -9.05 5.51
CA ARG A 66 29.60 -9.20 6.89
C ARG A 66 29.19 -7.85 7.52
N SER A 67 29.79 -6.75 7.07
CA SER A 67 29.44 -5.40 7.57
C SER A 67 28.11 -4.91 7.01
N LEU A 68 27.71 -5.39 5.83
CA LEU A 68 26.51 -4.97 5.11
C LEU A 68 25.28 -5.81 5.49
N PHE A 69 25.47 -7.10 5.69
CA PHE A 69 24.38 -8.04 6.00
C PHE A 69 24.13 -8.12 7.51
N HIS A 70 22.87 -8.16 7.90
CA HIS A 70 22.46 -8.26 9.30
C HIS A 70 22.06 -9.70 9.68
N TRP A 71 22.53 -10.19 10.82
CA TRP A 71 22.15 -11.49 11.34
C TRP A 71 20.79 -11.43 12.07
N CYS A 72 19.79 -12.13 11.55
CA CYS A 72 18.52 -12.27 12.26
C CYS A 72 18.61 -13.39 13.30
N ARG A 73 18.59 -13.03 14.59
CA ARG A 73 18.61 -14.00 15.69
C ARG A 73 17.39 -14.94 15.70
N THR A 74 16.21 -14.42 15.37
CA THR A 74 14.95 -15.20 15.37
C THR A 74 14.92 -16.22 14.24
N CYS A 75 15.23 -15.81 13.00
CA CYS A 75 15.22 -16.70 11.84
C CYS A 75 16.52 -17.51 11.69
N ARG A 76 17.58 -17.18 12.44
CA ARG A 76 18.91 -17.79 12.37
C ARG A 76 19.50 -17.81 10.96
N LEU A 77 19.45 -16.65 10.31
CA LEU A 77 19.98 -16.47 8.95
C LEU A 77 20.59 -15.08 8.78
N TRP A 78 21.53 -14.97 7.85
CA TRP A 78 22.00 -13.69 7.33
C TRP A 78 20.95 -13.13 6.37
N GLN A 79 20.40 -11.97 6.73
CA GLN A 79 19.34 -11.32 5.98
C GLN A 79 19.92 -10.77 4.67
N PRO A 80 19.31 -11.04 3.50
CA PRO A 80 19.62 -10.34 2.27
C PRO A 80 19.53 -8.82 2.44
N LEU A 81 20.28 -8.07 1.65
CA LEU A 81 20.23 -6.62 1.67
C LEU A 81 18.78 -6.14 1.46
N ARG A 82 18.37 -5.12 2.22
CA ARG A 82 16.99 -4.60 2.29
C ARG A 82 15.95 -5.54 2.92
N ALA A 83 16.34 -6.71 3.44
CA ALA A 83 15.43 -7.55 4.20
C ALA A 83 15.35 -7.12 5.67
N LYS A 84 14.19 -7.33 6.29
CA LYS A 84 13.98 -7.08 7.73
C LYS A 84 13.11 -8.16 8.34
N HIS A 85 13.36 -8.46 9.61
CA HIS A 85 12.48 -9.33 10.40
C HIS A 85 11.21 -8.57 10.79
N CYS A 86 10.06 -9.18 10.50
CA CYS A 86 8.78 -8.69 10.95
C CYS A 86 8.32 -9.53 12.15
N ASP A 87 8.26 -8.92 13.34
CA ASP A 87 7.87 -9.62 14.56
C ASP A 87 6.44 -10.19 14.48
N ARG A 88 5.54 -9.53 13.73
CA ARG A 88 4.16 -9.99 13.53
C ARG A 88 4.02 -11.18 12.57
N CYS A 89 4.94 -11.29 11.60
CA CYS A 89 4.96 -12.44 10.68
C CYS A 89 5.95 -13.53 11.11
N GLU A 90 6.76 -13.26 12.14
CA GLU A 90 7.84 -14.10 12.67
C GLU A 90 8.85 -14.58 11.61
N ARG A 91 9.02 -13.80 10.54
CA ARG A 91 9.85 -14.14 9.38
C ARG A 91 10.55 -12.91 8.83
N CYS A 92 11.72 -13.12 8.24
CA CYS A 92 12.39 -12.10 7.45
C CYS A 92 11.70 -11.94 6.11
N VAL A 93 11.48 -10.70 5.69
CA VAL A 93 10.84 -10.34 4.40
C VAL A 93 11.87 -9.60 3.55
N ARG A 94 12.07 -10.04 2.31
CA ARG A 94 12.95 -9.38 1.33
C ARG A 94 12.37 -8.02 0.93
N LYS A 95 13.24 -7.03 0.72
CA LYS A 95 12.85 -5.63 0.41
C LYS A 95 11.67 -5.18 1.29
N TYR A 96 11.82 -5.32 2.61
CA TYR A 96 10.75 -5.09 3.57
C TYR A 96 10.26 -3.64 3.45
N ASP A 97 8.96 -3.47 3.21
CA ASP A 97 8.35 -2.15 3.16
C ASP A 97 7.69 -1.81 4.50
N HIS A 98 6.63 -2.54 4.85
CA HIS A 98 5.96 -2.44 6.15
C HIS A 98 5.11 -3.69 6.43
N HIS A 99 4.65 -3.82 7.68
CA HIS A 99 3.58 -4.75 8.03
C HIS A 99 2.25 -4.00 8.00
N CYS A 100 1.35 -4.41 7.12
CA CYS A 100 0.09 -3.71 6.87
C CYS A 100 -1.07 -4.43 7.55
N PHE A 101 -1.73 -3.75 8.47
CA PHE A 101 -2.91 -4.27 9.15
C PHE A 101 -4.07 -4.57 8.18
N TRP A 102 -4.27 -3.71 7.17
CA TRP A 102 -5.41 -3.80 6.24
C TRP A 102 -5.37 -5.07 5.39
N ILE A 103 -4.19 -5.49 4.94
CA ILE A 103 -4.03 -6.74 4.19
C ILE A 103 -3.64 -7.92 5.09
N GLY A 104 -3.51 -7.73 6.41
CA GLY A 104 -3.19 -8.80 7.35
C GLY A 104 -1.80 -9.42 7.20
N GLY A 105 -0.83 -8.68 6.63
CA GLY A 105 0.49 -9.22 6.32
C GLY A 105 1.51 -8.16 5.94
N CYS A 106 2.72 -8.60 5.62
CA CYS A 106 3.77 -7.71 5.14
C CYS A 106 3.57 -7.30 3.68
N VAL A 107 4.05 -6.10 3.37
CA VAL A 107 4.40 -5.68 2.02
C VAL A 107 5.91 -5.81 1.89
N GLY A 108 6.35 -6.55 0.89
CA GLY A 108 7.75 -6.83 0.59
C GLY A 108 7.97 -6.99 -0.91
N GLU A 109 9.15 -7.48 -1.28
CA GLU A 109 9.59 -7.59 -2.68
C GLU A 109 8.56 -8.23 -3.62
N ALA A 110 7.94 -9.34 -3.21
CA ALA A 110 7.12 -10.15 -4.10
C ALA A 110 5.67 -9.67 -4.25
N ASN A 111 5.16 -8.86 -3.32
CA ASN A 111 3.78 -8.35 -3.35
C ASN A 111 3.67 -6.83 -3.43
N HIS A 112 4.78 -6.08 -3.41
CA HIS A 112 4.78 -4.63 -3.57
C HIS A 112 3.95 -4.14 -4.79
N PRO A 113 4.02 -4.75 -5.99
CA PRO A 113 3.19 -4.33 -7.13
C PRO A 113 1.69 -4.46 -6.86
N ARG A 114 1.30 -5.54 -6.17
CA ARG A 114 -0.10 -5.84 -5.83
C ARG A 114 -0.62 -4.88 -4.78
N PHE A 115 0.22 -4.50 -3.83
CA PHE A 115 -0.11 -3.48 -2.84
C PHE A 115 -0.28 -2.11 -3.50
N PHE A 116 0.59 -1.74 -4.43
CA PHE A 116 0.43 -0.48 -5.18
C PHE A 116 -0.83 -0.46 -6.06
N PHE A 117 -1.16 -1.58 -6.70
CA PHE A 117 -2.43 -1.74 -7.42
C PHE A 117 -3.64 -1.58 -6.49
N LEU A 118 -3.60 -2.20 -5.31
CA LEU A 118 -4.64 -2.06 -4.28
C LEU A 118 -4.86 -0.59 -3.89
N LEU A 119 -3.80 0.17 -3.61
CA LEU A 119 -3.90 1.60 -3.31
C LEU A 119 -4.49 2.40 -4.48
N THR A 120 -4.07 2.10 -5.71
CA THR A 120 -4.55 2.80 -6.92
C THR A 120 -6.05 2.58 -7.13
N VAL A 121 -6.52 1.34 -7.00
CA VAL A 121 -7.95 1.02 -7.09
C VAL A 121 -8.74 1.63 -5.93
N ALA A 122 -8.17 1.69 -4.73
CA ALA A 122 -8.81 2.33 -3.58
C ALA A 122 -9.02 3.84 -3.80
N VAL A 123 -8.00 4.55 -4.29
CA VAL A 123 -8.11 5.97 -4.65
C VAL A 123 -9.17 6.16 -5.74
N ALA A 124 -9.12 5.36 -6.82
CA ALA A 124 -10.09 5.44 -7.90
C ALA A 124 -11.54 5.21 -7.40
N TYR A 125 -11.75 4.21 -6.55
CA TYR A 125 -13.05 3.95 -5.92
C TYR A 125 -13.55 5.16 -5.11
N LEU A 126 -12.69 5.74 -4.26
CA LEU A 126 -13.06 6.88 -3.41
C LEU A 126 -13.34 8.16 -4.23
N VAL A 127 -12.55 8.43 -5.26
CA VAL A 127 -12.79 9.55 -6.20
C VAL A 127 -14.12 9.38 -6.92
N CYS A 128 -14.43 8.16 -7.38
CA CYS A 128 -15.71 7.88 -8.00
C CYS A 128 -16.87 7.91 -7.01
N LEU A 129 -16.66 7.58 -5.73
CA LEU A 129 -17.72 7.52 -4.71
C LEU A 129 -18.11 8.90 -4.19
N TRP A 130 -17.13 9.79 -3.98
CA TRP A 130 -17.32 11.11 -3.37
C TRP A 130 -18.43 11.98 -4.00
N PRO A 131 -18.47 12.23 -5.33
CA PRO A 131 -19.52 13.05 -5.94
C PRO A 131 -20.91 12.40 -5.88
N LYS A 132 -21.00 11.08 -5.65
CA LYS A 132 -22.28 10.36 -5.56
C LYS A 132 -22.91 10.57 -4.18
N PHE A 133 -22.10 10.70 -3.12
CA PHE A 133 -22.61 11.14 -1.82
C PHE A 133 -23.10 12.60 -1.83
N LEU A 134 -22.47 13.49 -2.61
CA LEU A 134 -22.99 14.85 -2.78
C LEU A 134 -24.39 14.87 -3.42
N ARG A 135 -24.67 13.94 -4.34
CA ARG A 135 -26.00 13.81 -4.97
C ARG A 135 -27.07 13.22 -4.05
N CYS A 136 -26.69 12.66 -2.89
CA CYS A 136 -27.65 12.14 -1.92
C CYS A 136 -28.34 13.23 -1.10
N PHE A 137 -27.81 14.46 -1.13
CA PHE A 137 -28.39 15.56 -0.37
C PHE A 137 -29.67 16.09 -1.02
N ASN A 138 -30.71 16.30 -0.21
CA ASN A 138 -31.95 16.93 -0.63
C ASN A 138 -32.42 17.92 0.45
N PHE A 139 -32.38 19.21 0.12
CA PHE A 139 -32.79 20.29 1.01
C PHE A 139 -34.13 20.93 0.63
N PHE A 140 -34.73 20.56 -0.51
CA PHE A 140 -35.89 21.27 -1.06
C PHE A 140 -37.23 20.61 -0.73
N ASP A 141 -37.25 19.30 -0.43
CA ASP A 141 -38.50 18.54 -0.20
C ASP A 141 -38.89 18.42 1.29
N ALA A 142 -38.26 19.18 2.18
CA ALA A 142 -38.46 19.08 3.61
C ALA A 142 -39.47 20.11 4.14
N ALA A 143 -40.46 19.66 4.92
CA ALA A 143 -41.48 20.54 5.50
C ALA A 143 -40.94 21.42 6.64
N THR A 144 -39.84 21.01 7.26
CA THR A 144 -39.20 21.68 8.41
C THR A 144 -37.68 21.56 8.33
N LEU A 145 -36.96 22.42 9.04
CA LEU A 145 -35.50 22.29 9.16
C LEU A 145 -35.10 20.93 9.75
N ASP A 146 -35.82 20.44 10.77
CA ASP A 146 -35.54 19.14 11.40
C ASP A 146 -35.69 17.97 10.43
N SER A 147 -36.72 17.99 9.57
CA SER A 147 -36.90 16.97 8.54
C SER A 147 -35.82 17.04 7.46
N ALA A 148 -35.36 18.24 7.11
CA ALA A 148 -34.21 18.42 6.22
C ALA A 148 -32.93 17.86 6.84
N LEU A 149 -32.64 18.18 8.11
CA LEU A 149 -31.45 17.69 8.82
C LEU A 149 -31.47 16.17 8.94
N LEU A 150 -32.61 15.58 9.35
CA LEU A 150 -32.75 14.13 9.48
C LEU A 150 -32.60 13.40 8.14
N ARG A 151 -33.10 13.98 7.03
CA ARG A 151 -32.95 13.41 5.68
C ARG A 151 -31.48 13.36 5.21
N ASN A 152 -30.67 14.32 5.66
CA ASN A 152 -29.30 14.54 5.19
C ASN A 152 -28.20 14.08 6.16
N VAL A 153 -28.56 13.62 7.38
CA VAL A 153 -27.57 13.17 8.37
C VAL A 153 -26.73 12.00 7.88
N VAL A 154 -27.34 10.99 7.25
CA VAL A 154 -26.61 9.81 6.77
C VAL A 154 -25.74 10.14 5.55
N PRO A 155 -26.22 10.85 4.49
CA PRO A 155 -25.35 11.36 3.43
C PRO A 155 -24.17 12.17 3.95
N PHE A 156 -24.38 13.03 4.94
CA PHE A 156 -23.32 13.84 5.55
C PHE A 156 -22.27 12.99 6.25
N VAL A 157 -22.69 12.04 7.09
CA VAL A 157 -21.76 11.12 7.76
C VAL A 157 -20.94 10.32 6.74
N LEU A 158 -21.57 9.80 5.68
CA LEU A 158 -20.86 9.05 4.64
C LEU A 158 -19.91 9.93 3.83
N LEU A 159 -20.28 11.17 3.53
CA LEU A 159 -19.40 12.14 2.87
C LEU A 159 -18.16 12.45 3.72
N VAL A 160 -18.34 12.66 5.03
CA VAL A 160 -17.22 12.91 5.97
C VAL A 160 -16.31 11.69 6.03
N VAL A 161 -16.86 10.49 6.24
CA VAL A 161 -16.08 9.24 6.27
C VAL A 161 -15.33 9.03 4.94
N CYS A 162 -16.00 9.21 3.80
CA CYS A 162 -15.38 9.11 2.48
C CYS A 162 -14.25 10.12 2.29
N SER A 163 -14.41 11.36 2.78
CA SER A 163 -13.42 12.43 2.66
C SER A 163 -12.18 12.15 3.51
N VAL A 164 -12.37 11.68 4.75
CA VAL A 164 -11.25 11.28 5.63
C VAL A 164 -10.51 10.07 5.04
N MET A 165 -11.24 9.06 4.57
CA MET A 165 -10.62 7.88 3.94
C MET A 165 -9.89 8.26 2.65
N PHE A 166 -10.47 9.11 1.81
CA PHE A 166 -9.82 9.61 0.61
C PHE A 166 -8.52 10.32 0.95
N LEU A 167 -8.52 11.25 1.92
CA LEU A 167 -7.31 11.97 2.31
C LEU A 167 -6.21 11.01 2.78
N LEU A 168 -6.53 10.06 3.67
CA LEU A 168 -5.55 9.10 4.20
C LEU A 168 -4.97 8.21 3.10
N VAL A 169 -5.83 7.63 2.25
CA VAL A 169 -5.40 6.70 1.19
C VAL A 169 -4.68 7.43 0.06
N PHE A 170 -5.12 8.65 -0.28
CA PHE A 170 -4.46 9.47 -1.30
C PHE A 170 -3.06 9.90 -0.87
N LEU A 171 -2.89 10.36 0.37
CA LEU A 171 -1.56 10.70 0.90
C LEU A 171 -0.63 9.47 0.92
N LEU A 172 -1.15 8.30 1.32
CA LEU A 172 -0.41 7.05 1.26
C LEU A 172 -0.04 6.68 -0.19
N TRP A 173 -0.97 6.82 -1.14
CA TRP A 173 -0.73 6.57 -2.55
C TRP A 173 0.36 7.49 -3.11
N VAL A 174 0.29 8.80 -2.84
CA VAL A 174 1.32 9.78 -3.24
C VAL A 174 2.69 9.43 -2.64
N MET A 175 2.74 9.08 -1.36
CA MET A 175 3.99 8.62 -0.73
C MET A 175 4.56 7.41 -1.47
N HIS A 176 3.76 6.39 -1.75
CA HIS A 176 4.23 5.20 -2.47
C HIS A 176 4.64 5.49 -3.92
N VAL A 177 3.98 6.42 -4.62
CA VAL A 177 4.43 6.89 -5.95
C VAL A 177 5.85 7.46 -5.86
N VAL A 178 6.11 8.33 -4.89
CA VAL A 178 7.44 8.93 -4.67
C VAL A 178 8.48 7.88 -4.29
N LEU A 179 8.14 6.98 -3.38
CA LEU A 179 9.03 5.91 -2.92
C LEU A 179 9.38 4.92 -4.04
N ILE A 180 8.40 4.52 -4.86
CA ILE A 180 8.63 3.69 -6.05
C ILE A 180 9.52 4.43 -7.05
N ALA A 181 9.25 5.71 -7.32
CA ALA A 181 10.03 6.52 -8.25
C ALA A 181 11.50 6.66 -7.81
N ARG A 182 11.79 6.58 -6.51
CA ARG A 182 13.14 6.62 -5.92
C ARG A 182 13.72 5.24 -5.61
N ASN A 183 13.00 4.14 -5.86
CA ASN A 183 13.34 2.78 -5.41
C ASN A 183 13.69 2.69 -3.91
N GLN A 184 12.92 3.38 -3.07
CA GLN A 184 13.05 3.38 -1.62
C GLN A 184 11.84 2.66 -1.01
N THR A 185 12.05 1.92 0.08
CA THR A 185 10.93 1.36 0.87
C THR A 185 10.48 2.33 1.94
N THR A 186 9.26 2.15 2.46
CA THR A 186 8.76 2.91 3.61
C THR A 186 9.69 2.78 4.82
N TRP A 187 10.24 1.58 5.06
CA TRP A 187 11.20 1.34 6.13
C TRP A 187 12.53 2.09 5.93
N GLU A 188 13.08 2.08 4.72
CA GLU A 188 14.30 2.83 4.40
C GLU A 188 14.09 4.34 4.52
N PHE A 189 12.93 4.84 4.12
CA PHE A 189 12.56 6.24 4.28
C PHE A 189 12.42 6.63 5.77
N ALA A 190 11.72 5.82 6.56
CA ALA A 190 11.43 6.14 7.96
C ALA A 190 12.57 5.84 8.93
N SER A 191 13.55 5.02 8.55
CA SER A 191 14.57 4.50 9.47
C SER A 191 15.99 4.46 8.88
N SER A 192 16.29 5.26 7.86
CA SER A 192 17.61 5.34 7.20
C SER A 192 18.80 5.37 8.18
N HIS A 193 18.71 6.21 9.22
CA HIS A 193 19.75 6.37 10.26
C HIS A 193 20.05 5.09 11.07
N ARG A 194 19.18 4.07 11.03
CA ARG A 194 19.34 2.78 11.72
C ARG A 194 19.82 1.66 10.81
N ILE A 195 19.95 1.92 9.52
CA ILE A 195 20.19 0.91 8.50
C ILE A 195 21.66 0.95 8.12
N THR A 196 22.40 -0.14 8.34
CA THR A 196 23.86 -0.17 8.21
C THR A 196 24.35 0.33 6.84
N TYR A 197 23.68 -0.05 5.76
CA TYR A 197 24.05 0.38 4.41
C TYR A 197 23.52 1.78 4.00
N LEU A 198 22.73 2.46 4.85
CA LEU A 198 22.21 3.82 4.58
C LEU A 198 22.67 4.87 5.58
N HIS A 199 23.03 4.50 6.81
CA HIS A 199 23.26 5.46 7.90
C HIS A 199 24.33 6.52 7.58
N SER A 200 25.32 6.17 6.75
CA SER A 200 26.41 7.03 6.32
C SER A 200 26.28 7.55 4.88
N ARG A 201 25.26 7.12 4.13
CA ARG A 201 25.06 7.52 2.72
C ARG A 201 24.18 8.77 2.65
N ARG A 202 24.52 9.69 1.75
CA ARG A 202 23.67 10.85 1.42
C ARG A 202 22.62 10.51 0.36
N ASP A 203 23.00 9.67 -0.61
CA ASP A 203 22.17 9.30 -1.75
C ASP A 203 21.61 7.89 -1.60
N ASN A 204 20.55 7.59 -2.36
CA ASN A 204 19.94 6.26 -2.37
C ASN A 204 20.69 5.33 -3.37
N PRO A 205 21.45 4.31 -2.90
CA PRO A 205 22.21 3.42 -3.78
C PRO A 205 21.38 2.55 -4.72
N PHE A 206 20.06 2.50 -4.52
CA PHE A 206 19.16 1.71 -5.35
C PHE A 206 18.42 2.54 -6.40
N ASP A 207 18.54 3.86 -6.37
CA ASP A 207 17.92 4.72 -7.37
C ASP A 207 18.69 4.62 -8.70
N ARG A 208 18.02 4.10 -9.73
CA ARG A 208 18.56 3.96 -11.09
C ARG A 208 17.77 4.81 -12.10
N GLY A 209 17.05 5.83 -11.62
CA GLY A 209 16.12 6.61 -12.41
C GLY A 209 14.73 5.97 -12.51
N VAL A 210 13.71 6.83 -12.67
CA VAL A 210 12.28 6.47 -12.53
C VAL A 210 11.90 5.23 -13.35
N PHE A 211 12.34 5.13 -14.60
CA PHE A 211 12.01 4.00 -15.47
C PHE A 211 12.56 2.66 -14.92
N LEU A 212 13.85 2.59 -14.58
CA LEU A 212 14.46 1.39 -14.02
C LEU A 212 13.91 1.06 -12.63
N ASN A 213 13.62 2.08 -11.82
CA ASN A 213 13.02 1.92 -10.51
C ASN A 213 11.62 1.27 -10.58
N VAL A 214 10.80 1.71 -11.54
CA VAL A 214 9.50 1.08 -11.83
C VAL A 214 9.68 -0.34 -12.38
N LEU A 215 10.66 -0.59 -13.24
CA LEU A 215 10.93 -1.96 -13.72
C LEU A 215 11.35 -2.91 -12.60
N PHE A 216 12.11 -2.44 -11.61
CA PHE A 216 12.43 -3.25 -10.43
C PHE A 216 11.19 -3.68 -9.64
N LEU A 217 10.12 -2.89 -9.65
CA LEU A 217 8.86 -3.25 -9.00
C LEU A 217 8.26 -4.51 -9.65
N PHE A 218 8.27 -4.60 -10.98
CA PHE A 218 7.64 -5.69 -11.74
C PHE A 218 8.57 -6.85 -12.08
N ARG A 219 9.81 -6.85 -11.57
CA ARG A 219 10.79 -7.89 -11.88
C ARG A 219 10.31 -9.26 -11.36
N PRO A 220 10.28 -10.31 -12.19
CA PRO A 220 9.93 -11.65 -11.73
C PRO A 220 11.05 -12.21 -10.86
N GLY A 221 10.73 -12.46 -9.59
CA GLY A 221 11.63 -13.11 -8.64
C GLY A 221 12.51 -12.15 -7.83
N PRO A 222 13.29 -12.70 -6.89
CA PRO A 222 14.09 -11.91 -5.97
C PRO A 222 15.22 -11.17 -6.66
N ILE A 223 15.44 -9.91 -6.30
CA ILE A 223 16.57 -9.12 -6.77
C ILE A 223 17.73 -9.29 -5.80
N ASP A 224 18.93 -9.52 -6.33
CA ASP A 224 20.16 -9.37 -5.56
C ASP A 224 20.50 -7.88 -5.43
N TRP A 225 19.97 -7.25 -4.38
CA TRP A 225 20.20 -5.84 -4.07
C TRP A 225 21.66 -5.54 -3.73
N HIS A 226 22.43 -6.53 -3.32
CA HIS A 226 23.85 -6.35 -3.06
C HIS A 226 24.62 -6.09 -4.37
N LEU A 227 24.29 -6.80 -5.46
CA LEU A 227 24.83 -6.48 -6.79
C LEU A 227 24.37 -5.11 -7.30
N VAL A 228 23.15 -4.68 -6.98
CA VAL A 228 22.66 -3.35 -7.35
C VAL A 228 23.43 -2.25 -6.61
N MET A 229 23.70 -2.44 -5.32
CA MET A 229 24.49 -1.47 -4.53
C MET A 229 25.96 -1.47 -4.95
N ARG A 230 26.60 -2.63 -5.15
CA ARG A 230 28.00 -2.71 -5.61
C ARG A 230 28.25 -2.01 -6.94
N ARG A 231 27.28 -2.06 -7.86
CA ARG A 231 27.36 -1.30 -9.11
C ARG A 231 27.35 0.22 -8.86
N ASP A 232 26.56 0.69 -7.90
CA ASP A 232 26.50 2.11 -7.54
C ASP A 232 27.83 2.56 -6.94
N ASP A 233 28.38 1.74 -6.04
CA ASP A 233 29.69 1.99 -5.45
C ASP A 233 30.81 2.01 -6.51
N ALA A 234 30.72 1.16 -7.53
CA ALA A 234 31.67 1.15 -8.64
C ALA A 234 31.52 2.35 -9.60
N ASP A 235 30.31 2.91 -9.74
CA ASP A 235 30.05 4.11 -10.55
C ASP A 235 30.57 5.40 -9.86
N LEU A 236 30.88 5.34 -8.55
CA LEU A 236 31.37 6.48 -7.73
C LEU A 236 32.91 6.58 -7.63
N VAL A 237 33.65 5.56 -8.10
CA VAL A 237 35.13 5.48 -8.07
C VAL A 237 35.69 5.85 -9.45
#